data_AF-A0AAJ5YV90-F1
#
_entry.id   AF-A0AAJ5YV90-F1
#
_cell.length_a   1.000
_cell.length_b   1.000
_cell.length_c   1.000
_cell.angle_alpha   90.00
_cell.angle_beta   90.00
_cell.angle_gamma   90.00
#
_symmetry.space_group_name_H-M   'P 1'
#
loop_
_entity.id
_entity.type
_entity.pdbx_description
1 polymer ?
#
loop_
_entity_poly.entity_id
_entity_poly.type
_entity_poly.pdbx_seq_one_letter_code
_entity_poly.pdbx_strand_id
1 'polypeptide(L)'
;MSSTALSRQISVLTDTLRQQISLENTKDSDAFAPFLARHAPSYQRDTQALPSPSSTSWSQQTSEAIRQHKWHQVVFLTAQIITSEPDLDASLKNLVNLLQWWHLRLVTLWKLRCYSHAHTELMHIWGILDKVTEAEISFAVPFGLKVLRSQSLIMNGHPRVGVASLWQELTYCDQQVKQDTQTSLWSDRAMRIRLLLASTLVELHAYEAARHVLHPLEQTLLTKPSPLELHDAVCALHICRIHISMGSMPQAQCLLACAKQAPEAMYVMHDRAWQFLQDQPTKHNFEDFSKGDLSKPSQLSMNNLALANLNAISAFQAGDLIAGVDWLEHGLSTDPGKFSHSPGLLGNLLTFHAMGVNGHAADRRRIATQVTRVLWSLALGMDVFSLGASFVFLVLVLVAYWKRKWILAQLSEPTRHRIQAILGAEYSPLSRFDWNTAAEVGLTSALFDIEANIADGDTREGLDEHGMREVHRLMQEYNLVRNVY
;
A
#
# COMPACT_ATOMS: atom_id res chain seq x y z
N MET A 1 17.13 -17.63 40.32
CA MET A 1 17.33 -18.86 39.51
C MET A 1 18.83 -19.06 39.29
N SER A 2 19.33 -20.29 39.20
CA SER A 2 20.74 -20.52 38.89
C SER A 2 21.05 -20.03 37.46
N SER A 3 22.22 -19.42 37.24
CA SER A 3 22.68 -18.94 35.91
C SER A 3 22.50 -19.98 34.79
N THR A 4 22.63 -21.26 35.14
CA THR A 4 22.41 -22.41 34.26
C THR A 4 20.97 -22.62 33.80
N ALA A 5 19.97 -22.31 34.65
CA ALA A 5 18.56 -22.46 34.28
C ALA A 5 18.13 -21.39 33.27
N LEU A 6 18.56 -20.14 33.47
CA LEU A 6 18.31 -19.03 32.56
C LEU A 6 18.98 -19.26 31.21
N SER A 7 20.25 -19.69 31.19
CA SER A 7 20.96 -20.00 29.95
C SER A 7 20.26 -21.13 29.16
N ARG A 8 19.79 -22.18 29.83
CA ARG A 8 19.01 -23.25 29.19
C ARG A 8 17.69 -22.75 28.61
N GLN A 9 16.98 -21.88 29.33
CA GLN A 9 15.74 -21.26 28.86
C GLN A 9 15.97 -20.35 27.64
N ILE A 10 17.05 -19.57 27.64
CA ILE A 10 17.46 -18.74 26.49
C ILE A 10 17.81 -19.61 25.28
N SER A 11 18.49 -20.74 25.48
CA SER A 11 18.81 -21.69 24.40
C SER A 11 17.53 -22.24 23.75
N VAL A 12 16.61 -22.78 24.56
CA VAL A 12 15.33 -23.34 24.06
C VAL A 12 14.51 -22.28 23.34
N LEU A 13 14.46 -21.06 23.90
CA LEU A 13 13.77 -19.93 23.28
C LEU A 13 14.38 -19.57 21.92
N THR A 14 15.71 -19.49 21.85
CA THR A 14 16.47 -19.19 20.63
C THR A 14 16.17 -20.24 19.56
N ASP A 15 16.25 -21.51 19.88
CA ASP A 15 15.98 -22.60 18.94
C ASP A 15 14.53 -22.59 18.45
N THR A 16 13.57 -22.36 19.35
CA THR A 16 12.15 -22.30 19.00
C THR A 16 11.87 -21.13 18.05
N LEU A 17 12.44 -19.95 18.32
CA LEU A 17 12.28 -18.77 17.48
C LEU A 17 12.81 -19.01 16.07
N ARG A 18 13.96 -19.70 15.91
CA ARG A 18 14.54 -19.98 14.58
C ARG A 18 13.66 -20.88 13.72
N GLN A 19 12.90 -21.77 14.35
CA GLN A 19 12.00 -22.69 13.66
C GLN A 19 10.69 -22.05 13.18
N GLN A 20 10.35 -20.84 13.64
CA GLN A 20 9.07 -20.19 13.29
C GLN A 20 9.06 -19.48 11.95
N ILE A 21 10.17 -19.45 11.22
CA ILE A 21 10.24 -18.72 9.98
C ILE A 21 9.42 -19.40 8.89
N SER A 22 8.54 -18.66 8.24
CA SER A 22 7.92 -19.14 7.01
C SER A 22 8.87 -18.86 5.85
N LEU A 23 9.34 -19.93 5.21
CA LEU A 23 10.12 -19.85 3.96
C LEU A 23 9.22 -19.76 2.72
N GLU A 24 7.89 -19.68 2.89
CA GLU A 24 6.97 -19.53 1.78
C GLU A 24 7.34 -18.30 0.92
N ASN A 25 7.33 -18.51 -0.39
CA ASN A 25 7.72 -17.50 -1.35
C ASN A 25 6.80 -16.27 -1.19
N THR A 26 7.36 -15.17 -0.68
CA THR A 26 6.71 -13.83 -0.65
C THR A 26 6.25 -13.32 -2.02
N LYS A 27 6.51 -14.07 -3.11
CA LYS A 27 6.14 -13.77 -4.49
C LYS A 27 4.63 -13.81 -4.75
N ASP A 28 3.89 -14.64 -4.02
CA ASP A 28 2.48 -14.95 -4.35
C ASP A 28 1.45 -14.12 -3.54
N SER A 29 1.88 -13.33 -2.57
CA SER A 29 0.99 -12.63 -1.62
C SER A 29 0.71 -11.15 -1.91
N ASP A 30 1.21 -10.63 -3.03
CA ASP A 30 1.02 -9.22 -3.38
C ASP A 30 -0.39 -9.00 -3.93
N ALA A 31 -1.19 -8.16 -3.26
CA ALA A 31 -2.53 -7.75 -3.70
C ALA A 31 -2.53 -7.08 -5.10
N PHE A 32 -1.37 -6.65 -5.60
CA PHE A 32 -1.19 -6.12 -6.94
C PHE A 32 -0.99 -7.21 -8.01
N ALA A 33 -0.58 -8.42 -7.63
CA ALA A 33 -0.36 -9.53 -8.56
C ALA A 33 -1.65 -9.99 -9.29
N PRO A 34 -2.83 -10.10 -8.64
CA PRO A 34 -4.08 -10.39 -9.33
C PRO A 34 -4.47 -9.31 -10.35
N PHE A 35 -4.21 -8.04 -10.04
CA PHE A 35 -4.47 -6.90 -10.93
C PHE A 35 -3.56 -6.96 -12.17
N LEU A 36 -2.27 -7.24 -11.98
CA LEU A 36 -1.31 -7.43 -13.06
C LEU A 36 -1.63 -8.67 -13.90
N ALA A 37 -2.02 -9.79 -13.29
CA ALA A 37 -2.44 -10.98 -14.03
C ALA A 37 -3.66 -10.71 -14.92
N ARG A 38 -4.62 -9.90 -14.45
CA ARG A 38 -5.85 -9.56 -15.18
C ARG A 38 -5.62 -8.57 -16.33
N HIS A 39 -4.72 -7.62 -16.16
CA HIS A 39 -4.56 -6.49 -17.09
C HIS A 39 -3.21 -6.46 -17.84
N ALA A 40 -2.26 -7.32 -17.44
CA ALA A 40 -0.94 -7.50 -18.05
C ALA A 40 -0.47 -8.97 -17.91
N PRO A 41 -1.19 -9.97 -18.47
CA PRO A 41 -0.91 -11.40 -18.26
C PRO A 41 0.45 -11.87 -18.78
N SER A 42 1.08 -11.11 -19.67
CA SER A 42 2.44 -11.34 -20.17
C SER A 42 3.56 -10.80 -19.26
N TYR A 43 3.20 -10.13 -18.15
CA TYR A 43 4.15 -9.71 -17.12
C TYR A 43 4.56 -10.90 -16.27
N GLN A 44 5.77 -11.41 -16.48
CA GLN A 44 6.45 -12.27 -15.52
C GLN A 44 7.31 -11.39 -14.62
N ARG A 45 7.05 -11.43 -13.31
CA ARG A 45 7.88 -10.76 -12.32
C ARG A 45 9.24 -11.45 -12.34
N ASP A 46 10.30 -10.72 -12.70
CA ASP A 46 11.65 -11.27 -12.72
C ASP A 46 11.97 -11.88 -11.35
N THR A 47 12.19 -13.19 -11.35
CA THR A 47 12.85 -13.88 -10.25
C THR A 47 14.28 -13.37 -10.21
N GLN A 48 14.53 -12.30 -9.45
CA GLN A 48 15.90 -11.86 -9.18
C GLN A 48 16.69 -13.08 -8.70
N ALA A 49 17.78 -13.38 -9.42
CA ALA A 49 18.75 -14.37 -9.01
C ALA A 49 19.24 -14.01 -7.60
N LEU A 50 19.23 -15.01 -6.72
CA LEU A 50 19.81 -14.91 -5.40
C LEU A 50 21.24 -14.34 -5.52
N PRO A 51 21.64 -13.41 -4.63
CA PRO A 51 23.04 -13.01 -4.59
C PRO A 51 23.89 -14.26 -4.35
N SER A 52 24.81 -14.53 -5.28
CA SER A 52 25.84 -15.55 -5.09
C SER A 52 26.59 -15.26 -3.79
N PRO A 53 26.98 -16.27 -3.00
CA PRO A 53 27.65 -16.06 -1.72
C PRO A 53 28.95 -15.26 -1.95
N SER A 54 28.93 -13.98 -1.62
CA SER A 54 30.12 -13.14 -1.59
C SER A 54 30.85 -13.36 -0.26
N SER A 55 32.16 -13.08 -0.23
CA SER A 55 33.02 -13.16 0.96
C SER A 55 32.66 -12.16 2.09
N THR A 56 31.53 -11.48 1.98
CA THR A 56 31.08 -10.38 2.82
C THR A 56 30.10 -10.88 3.88
N SER A 57 30.21 -10.43 5.14
CA SER A 57 29.29 -10.84 6.22
C SER A 57 27.83 -10.57 5.84
N TRP A 58 26.91 -11.48 6.18
CA TRP A 58 25.47 -11.33 5.94
C TRP A 58 24.91 -10.00 6.48
N SER A 59 25.44 -9.51 7.60
CA SER A 59 25.08 -8.21 8.18
C SER A 59 25.43 -7.01 7.26
N GLN A 60 26.60 -7.06 6.61
CA GLN A 60 27.06 -6.05 5.67
C GLN A 60 26.24 -6.11 4.37
N GLN A 61 25.97 -7.31 3.86
CA GLN A 61 25.09 -7.50 2.70
C GLN A 61 23.69 -6.95 2.96
N THR A 62 23.15 -7.18 4.17
CA THR A 62 21.84 -6.67 4.56
C THR A 62 21.82 -5.15 4.65
N SER A 63 22.87 -4.56 5.23
CA SER A 63 23.01 -3.09 5.32
C SER A 63 23.10 -2.44 3.94
N GLU A 64 23.82 -3.06 3.01
CA GLU A 64 23.90 -2.59 1.62
C GLU A 64 22.55 -2.74 0.89
N ALA A 65 21.86 -3.86 1.07
CA ALA A 65 20.53 -4.06 0.50
C ALA A 65 19.52 -3.03 1.01
N ILE A 66 19.57 -2.66 2.29
CA ILE A 66 18.74 -1.58 2.86
C ILE A 66 19.08 -0.24 2.20
N ARG A 67 20.37 0.09 2.06
CA ARG A 67 20.84 1.33 1.42
C ARG A 67 20.38 1.43 -0.03
N GLN A 68 20.36 0.31 -0.74
CA GLN A 68 19.91 0.21 -2.13
C GLN A 68 18.39 0.02 -2.27
N HIS A 69 17.62 0.09 -1.18
CA HIS A 69 16.17 -0.14 -1.16
C HIS A 69 15.73 -1.50 -1.74
N LYS A 70 16.59 -2.52 -1.68
CA LYS A 70 16.34 -3.90 -2.16
C LYS A 70 15.61 -4.72 -1.11
N TRP A 71 14.37 -4.35 -0.80
CA TRP A 71 13.61 -4.94 0.33
C TRP A 71 13.36 -6.46 0.20
N HIS A 72 13.14 -6.99 -1.01
CA HIS A 72 13.04 -8.45 -1.19
C HIS A 72 14.33 -9.19 -0.82
N GLN A 73 15.49 -8.60 -1.15
CA GLN A 73 16.79 -9.13 -0.75
C GLN A 73 16.94 -9.09 0.77
N VAL A 74 16.49 -8.01 1.43
CA VAL A 74 16.51 -7.90 2.90
C VAL A 74 15.66 -9.01 3.56
N VAL A 75 14.47 -9.32 3.05
CA VAL A 75 13.66 -10.44 3.57
C VAL A 75 14.40 -11.77 3.47
N PHE A 76 15.05 -12.03 2.33
CA PHE A 76 15.82 -13.26 2.14
C PHE A 76 17.03 -13.33 3.09
N LEU A 77 17.84 -12.27 3.14
CA LEU A 77 19.04 -12.22 3.98
C LEU A 77 18.70 -12.36 5.46
N THR A 78 17.65 -11.68 5.94
CA THR A 78 17.18 -11.81 7.33
C THR A 78 16.69 -13.23 7.62
N ALA A 79 16.06 -13.91 6.65
CA ALA A 79 15.66 -15.31 6.82
C ALA A 79 16.85 -16.24 6.99
N GLN A 80 17.88 -16.05 6.16
CA GLN A 80 19.11 -16.81 6.25
C GLN A 80 19.80 -16.56 7.58
N ILE A 81 19.96 -15.30 8.01
CA ILE A 81 20.61 -14.98 9.30
C ILE A 81 19.87 -15.62 10.48
N ILE A 82 18.53 -15.53 10.51
CA ILE A 82 17.71 -16.12 11.57
C ILE A 82 17.89 -17.65 11.61
N THR A 83 18.02 -18.31 10.46
CA THR A 83 18.09 -19.78 10.39
C THR A 83 19.50 -20.36 10.49
N SER A 84 20.52 -19.61 10.07
CA SER A 84 21.85 -20.18 9.75
C SER A 84 22.95 -19.93 10.79
N GLU A 85 22.85 -18.98 11.72
CA GLU A 85 23.95 -18.71 12.69
C GLU A 85 23.95 -19.71 13.87
N PRO A 86 24.78 -20.77 13.91
CA PRO A 86 24.67 -21.82 14.93
C PRO A 86 25.40 -21.48 16.23
N ASP A 87 26.39 -20.58 16.18
CA ASP A 87 27.45 -20.43 17.20
C ASP A 87 27.26 -19.24 18.17
N LEU A 88 26.02 -18.87 18.43
CA LEU A 88 25.74 -17.87 19.43
C LEU A 88 25.58 -18.58 20.78
N ASP A 89 26.57 -18.44 21.68
CA ASP A 89 26.46 -18.85 23.10
C ASP A 89 25.06 -18.54 23.64
N ALA A 90 24.49 -19.41 24.48
CA ALA A 90 23.15 -19.22 25.06
C ALA A 90 23.13 -18.05 26.06
N SER A 91 23.18 -16.84 25.51
CA SER A 91 23.39 -15.57 26.18
C SER A 91 22.27 -14.58 25.82
N LEU A 92 21.97 -13.70 26.77
CA LEU A 92 20.94 -12.67 26.60
C LEU A 92 21.24 -11.75 25.40
N LYS A 93 22.52 -11.45 25.15
CA LYS A 93 22.96 -10.62 24.02
C LYS A 93 22.58 -11.23 22.67
N ASN A 94 22.65 -12.55 22.57
CA ASN A 94 22.36 -13.26 21.34
C ASN A 94 20.86 -13.34 21.08
N LEU A 95 20.06 -13.52 22.13
CA LEU A 95 18.60 -13.38 22.03
C LEU A 95 18.19 -11.98 21.58
N VAL A 96 18.81 -10.93 22.14
CA VAL A 96 18.56 -9.54 21.71
C VAL A 96 18.88 -9.37 20.22
N ASN A 97 20.03 -9.84 19.75
CA ASN A 97 20.42 -9.77 18.35
C ASN A 97 19.44 -10.53 17.44
N LEU A 98 19.03 -11.74 17.84
CA LEU A 98 18.03 -12.52 17.10
C LEU A 98 16.70 -11.77 16.98
N LEU A 99 16.21 -11.19 18.08
CA LEU A 99 14.97 -10.42 18.07
C LEU A 99 15.08 -9.10 17.26
N GLN A 100 16.28 -8.52 17.16
CA GLN A 100 16.53 -7.38 16.26
C GLN A 100 16.43 -7.79 14.78
N TRP A 101 16.94 -8.97 14.41
CA TRP A 101 16.79 -9.52 13.07
C TRP A 101 15.32 -9.83 12.74
N TRP A 102 14.58 -10.39 13.70
CA TRP A 102 13.13 -10.56 13.57
C TRP A 102 12.39 -9.24 13.36
N HIS A 103 12.72 -8.22 14.15
CA HIS A 103 12.14 -6.89 13.96
C HIS A 103 12.43 -6.34 12.55
N LEU A 104 13.66 -6.45 12.06
CA LEU A 104 14.00 -6.01 10.70
C LEU A 104 13.22 -6.79 9.64
N ARG A 105 13.10 -8.11 9.78
CA ARG A 105 12.32 -8.96 8.88
C ARG A 105 10.85 -8.51 8.81
N LEU A 106 10.21 -8.35 9.96
CA LEU A 106 8.80 -7.95 10.06
C LEU A 106 8.55 -6.56 9.44
N VAL A 107 9.42 -5.59 9.75
CA VAL A 107 9.34 -4.25 9.12
C VAL A 107 9.50 -4.35 7.61
N THR A 108 10.38 -5.24 7.13
CA THR A 108 10.60 -5.42 5.69
C THR A 108 9.40 -6.07 5.01
N LEU A 109 8.80 -7.10 5.61
CA LEU A 109 7.56 -7.70 5.12
C LEU A 109 6.42 -6.66 5.07
N TRP A 110 6.33 -5.80 6.07
CA TRP A 110 5.36 -4.70 6.07
C TRP A 110 5.62 -3.69 4.95
N LYS A 111 6.88 -3.32 4.70
CA LYS A 111 7.24 -2.43 3.58
C LYS A 111 6.90 -3.04 2.21
N LEU A 112 7.02 -4.35 2.08
CA LEU A 112 6.63 -5.10 0.89
C LEU A 112 5.12 -5.36 0.79
N ARG A 113 4.32 -4.86 1.76
CA ARG A 113 2.88 -5.07 1.84
C ARG A 113 2.46 -6.53 2.00
N CYS A 114 3.37 -7.39 2.45
CA CYS A 114 3.09 -8.78 2.83
C CYS A 114 2.46 -8.83 4.23
N TYR A 115 1.33 -8.14 4.42
CA TYR A 115 0.69 -7.93 5.72
C TYR A 115 0.30 -9.25 6.41
N SER A 116 -0.21 -10.22 5.65
CA SER A 116 -0.57 -11.54 6.16
C SER A 116 0.64 -12.29 6.71
N HIS A 117 1.76 -12.29 5.97
CA HIS A 117 2.99 -12.96 6.39
C HIS A 117 3.61 -12.28 7.61
N ALA A 118 3.69 -10.94 7.60
CA ALA A 118 4.18 -10.18 8.74
C ALA A 118 3.35 -10.45 10.00
N HIS A 119 2.02 -10.53 9.86
CA HIS A 119 1.14 -10.83 10.97
C HIS A 119 1.34 -12.25 11.52
N THR A 120 1.34 -13.27 10.66
CA THR A 120 1.52 -14.66 11.07
C THR A 120 2.85 -14.86 11.80
N GLU A 121 3.95 -14.36 11.25
CA GLU A 121 5.26 -14.45 11.90
C GLU A 121 5.30 -13.71 13.23
N LEU A 122 4.70 -12.51 13.31
CA LEU A 122 4.60 -11.75 14.55
C LEU A 122 3.83 -12.53 15.62
N MET A 123 2.72 -13.19 15.26
CA MET A 123 1.93 -14.01 16.20
C MET A 123 2.69 -15.25 16.67
N HIS A 124 3.46 -15.91 15.79
CA HIS A 124 4.31 -17.02 16.20
C HIS A 124 5.39 -16.60 17.20
N ILE A 125 6.06 -15.46 16.94
CA ILE A 125 7.08 -14.91 17.84
C ILE A 125 6.46 -14.59 19.21
N TRP A 126 5.32 -13.92 19.24
CA TRP A 126 4.66 -13.55 20.50
C TRP A 126 4.05 -14.74 21.23
N GLY A 127 3.54 -15.74 20.52
CA GLY A 127 3.09 -17.01 21.10
C GLY A 127 4.21 -17.78 21.82
N ILE A 128 5.47 -17.50 21.50
CA ILE A 128 6.64 -18.02 22.22
C ILE A 128 7.04 -17.07 23.36
N LEU A 129 7.17 -15.76 23.07
CA LEU A 129 7.62 -14.77 24.05
C LEU A 129 6.68 -14.67 25.26
N ASP A 130 5.36 -14.78 25.06
CA ASP A 130 4.36 -14.71 26.13
C ASP A 130 4.42 -15.91 27.10
N LYS A 131 5.02 -17.03 26.68
CA LYS A 131 5.20 -18.21 27.52
C LYS A 131 6.40 -18.08 28.46
N VAL A 132 7.23 -17.06 28.28
CA VAL A 132 8.39 -16.80 29.14
C VAL A 132 8.01 -15.74 30.17
N THR A 133 8.33 -16.00 31.44
CA THR A 133 8.09 -15.09 32.57
C THR A 133 8.63 -13.68 32.29
N GLU A 134 7.73 -12.68 32.36
CA GLU A 134 7.94 -11.29 31.91
C GLU A 134 9.22 -10.63 32.44
N ALA A 135 9.63 -10.89 33.68
CA ALA A 135 10.67 -10.08 34.33
C ALA A 135 12.08 -10.23 33.72
N GLU A 136 12.46 -11.43 33.26
CA GLU A 136 13.85 -11.72 32.86
C GLU A 136 14.12 -11.46 31.35
N ILE A 137 13.10 -11.59 30.50
CA ILE A 137 13.24 -11.45 29.03
C ILE A 137 12.59 -10.16 28.50
N SER A 138 11.74 -9.46 29.26
CA SER A 138 11.13 -8.19 28.81
C SER A 138 12.16 -7.12 28.42
N PHE A 139 13.34 -7.13 29.04
CA PHE A 139 14.46 -6.26 28.69
C PHE A 139 15.17 -6.66 27.38
N ALA A 140 15.07 -7.93 26.97
CA ALA A 140 15.68 -8.43 25.75
C ALA A 140 14.84 -8.12 24.50
N VAL A 141 13.52 -7.93 24.66
CA VAL A 141 12.61 -7.64 23.55
C VAL A 141 12.85 -6.21 23.04
N PRO A 142 13.26 -6.03 21.77
CA PRO A 142 13.48 -4.70 21.21
C PRO A 142 12.20 -3.85 21.26
N PHE A 143 12.35 -2.58 21.64
CA PHE A 143 11.25 -1.62 21.72
C PHE A 143 10.38 -1.60 20.45
N GLY A 144 11.02 -1.59 19.27
CA GLY A 144 10.31 -1.62 17.99
C GLY A 144 9.37 -2.81 17.87
N LEU A 145 9.76 -4.00 18.34
CA LEU A 145 8.93 -5.20 18.29
C LEU A 145 7.70 -5.11 19.19
N LYS A 146 7.81 -4.44 20.35
CA LYS A 146 6.66 -4.16 21.25
C LYS A 146 5.66 -3.21 20.58
N VAL A 147 6.16 -2.21 19.85
CA VAL A 147 5.32 -1.30 19.05
C VAL A 147 4.62 -2.05 17.92
N LEU A 148 5.33 -2.92 17.18
CA LEU A 148 4.73 -3.75 16.12
C LEU A 148 3.62 -4.66 16.68
N ARG A 149 3.83 -5.26 17.86
CA ARG A 149 2.80 -6.05 18.56
C ARG A 149 1.53 -5.22 18.80
N SER A 150 1.71 -4.03 19.35
CA SER A 150 0.61 -3.14 19.71
C SER A 150 -0.18 -2.71 18.47
N GLN A 151 0.51 -2.38 17.37
CA GLN A 151 -0.12 -2.09 16.07
C GLN A 151 -0.87 -3.29 15.50
N SER A 152 -0.29 -4.49 15.59
CA SER A 152 -0.96 -5.71 15.14
C SER A 152 -2.25 -5.97 15.93
N LEU A 153 -2.25 -5.77 17.25
CA LEU A 153 -3.48 -5.90 18.06
C LEU A 153 -4.57 -4.94 17.59
N ILE A 154 -4.21 -3.70 17.23
CA ILE A 154 -5.15 -2.72 16.68
C ILE A 154 -5.74 -3.21 15.36
N MET A 155 -4.88 -3.65 14.43
CA MET A 155 -5.30 -4.09 13.09
C MET A 155 -6.15 -5.37 13.10
N ASN A 156 -6.03 -6.20 14.12
CA ASN A 156 -6.72 -7.50 14.21
C ASN A 156 -7.95 -7.49 15.13
N GLY A 157 -8.60 -6.33 15.29
CA GLY A 157 -9.88 -6.25 16.01
C GLY A 157 -9.75 -6.20 17.54
N HIS A 158 -8.55 -5.98 18.08
CA HIS A 158 -8.32 -5.73 19.51
C HIS A 158 -7.79 -4.31 19.80
N PRO A 159 -8.47 -3.24 19.31
CA PRO A 159 -7.96 -1.88 19.37
C PRO A 159 -7.74 -1.37 20.79
N ARG A 160 -8.60 -1.74 21.75
CA ARG A 160 -8.46 -1.31 23.14
C ARG A 160 -7.18 -1.82 23.79
N VAL A 161 -6.84 -3.09 23.56
CA VAL A 161 -5.64 -3.71 24.11
C VAL A 161 -4.40 -3.10 23.45
N GLY A 162 -4.40 -2.97 22.12
CA GLY A 162 -3.26 -2.38 21.42
C GLY A 162 -3.04 -0.89 21.76
N VAL A 163 -4.11 -0.10 21.95
CA VAL A 163 -4.03 1.28 22.45
C VAL A 163 -3.45 1.34 23.87
N ALA A 164 -3.90 0.46 24.78
CA ALA A 164 -3.35 0.38 26.12
C ALA A 164 -1.86 0.02 26.12
N SER A 165 -1.45 -0.93 25.26
CA SER A 165 -0.05 -1.29 25.07
C SER A 165 0.77 -0.12 24.49
N LEU A 166 0.28 0.60 23.47
CA LEU A 166 0.96 1.80 22.95
C LEU A 166 1.12 2.89 24.01
N TRP A 167 0.12 3.07 24.87
CA TRP A 167 0.19 4.02 25.98
C TRP A 167 1.25 3.61 27.03
N GLN A 168 1.38 2.32 27.32
CA GLN A 168 2.45 1.81 28.18
C GLN A 168 3.83 2.07 27.56
N GLU A 169 4.00 1.80 26.27
CA GLU A 169 5.26 2.08 25.56
C GLU A 169 5.60 3.58 25.51
N LEU A 170 4.59 4.45 25.39
CA LEU A 170 4.76 5.89 25.48
C LEU A 170 5.23 6.32 26.88
N THR A 171 4.56 5.81 27.91
CA THR A 171 4.90 6.10 29.31
C THR A 171 6.32 5.66 29.62
N TYR A 172 6.74 4.50 29.11
CA TYR A 172 8.11 4.02 29.21
C TYR A 172 9.09 4.98 28.53
N CYS A 173 8.81 5.45 27.31
CA CYS A 173 9.66 6.43 26.63
C CYS A 173 9.81 7.72 27.45
N ASP A 174 8.72 8.23 28.01
CA ASP A 174 8.73 9.46 28.83
C ASP A 174 9.55 9.31 30.11
N GLN A 175 9.56 8.11 30.70
CA GLN A 175 10.43 7.80 31.83
C GLN A 175 11.91 7.77 31.41
N GLN A 176 12.22 7.16 30.26
CA GLN A 176 13.59 7.12 29.73
C GLN A 176 14.12 8.51 29.38
N VAL A 177 13.31 9.38 28.78
CA VAL A 177 13.70 10.77 28.48
C VAL A 177 14.14 11.54 29.73
N LYS A 178 13.53 11.26 30.89
CA LYS A 178 13.89 11.90 32.17
C LYS A 178 15.17 11.36 32.80
N GLN A 179 15.54 10.11 32.48
CA GLN A 179 16.63 9.38 33.14
C GLN A 179 17.91 9.32 32.31
N ASP A 180 17.82 9.42 30.98
CA ASP A 180 18.89 9.04 30.06
C ASP A 180 19.73 10.24 29.56
N THR A 181 21.02 9.97 29.37
CA THR A 181 21.98 10.85 28.67
C THR A 181 21.79 10.81 27.15
N GLN A 182 21.16 9.76 26.60
CA GLN A 182 20.70 9.67 25.20
C GLN A 182 19.30 10.27 25.01
N THR A 183 19.06 11.47 25.54
CA THR A 183 17.75 12.13 25.55
C THR A 183 17.12 12.26 24.15
N SER A 184 17.93 12.44 23.10
CA SER A 184 17.44 12.63 21.72
C SER A 184 16.73 11.40 21.16
N LEU A 185 17.28 10.19 21.36
CA LEU A 185 16.72 8.96 20.80
C LEU A 185 15.37 8.60 21.44
N TRP A 186 15.26 8.72 22.76
CA TRP A 186 13.99 8.45 23.45
C TRP A 186 12.94 9.53 23.20
N SER A 187 13.36 10.79 23.04
CA SER A 187 12.49 11.88 22.61
C SER A 187 11.87 11.59 21.24
N ASP A 188 12.68 11.17 20.27
CA ASP A 188 12.20 10.82 18.92
C ASP A 188 11.23 9.63 18.94
N ARG A 189 11.52 8.60 19.76
CA ARG A 189 10.61 7.47 19.96
C ARG A 189 9.29 7.93 20.57
N ALA A 190 9.34 8.71 21.65
CA ALA A 190 8.15 9.21 22.32
C ALA A 190 7.29 10.05 21.38
N MET A 191 7.91 10.91 20.56
CA MET A 191 7.21 11.69 19.53
C MET A 191 6.48 10.79 18.54
N ARG A 192 7.18 9.80 17.96
CA ARG A 192 6.59 8.87 16.99
C ARG A 192 5.43 8.06 17.56
N ILE A 193 5.56 7.58 18.81
CA ILE A 193 4.48 6.85 19.48
C ILE A 193 3.29 7.77 19.78
N ARG A 194 3.51 9.02 20.20
CA ARG A 194 2.40 9.99 20.36
C ARG A 194 1.64 10.20 19.07
N LEU A 195 2.33 10.43 17.95
CA LEU A 195 1.69 10.65 16.65
C LEU A 195 0.91 9.40 16.20
N LEU A 196 1.50 8.21 16.37
CA LEU A 196 0.85 6.93 16.06
C LEU A 196 -0.40 6.70 16.93
N LEU A 197 -0.27 6.89 18.24
CA LEU A 197 -1.34 6.70 19.20
C LEU A 197 -2.47 7.70 18.96
N ALA A 198 -2.15 8.98 18.74
CA ALA A 198 -3.14 10.00 18.43
C ALA A 198 -3.89 9.68 17.13
N SER A 199 -3.18 9.28 16.07
CA SER A 199 -3.81 8.87 14.80
C SER A 199 -4.76 7.69 15.00
N THR A 200 -4.33 6.68 15.77
CA THR A 200 -5.17 5.52 16.13
C THR A 200 -6.41 5.94 16.91
N LEU A 201 -6.26 6.85 17.88
CA LEU A 201 -7.37 7.34 18.69
C LEU A 201 -8.39 8.13 17.85
N VAL A 202 -7.93 8.88 16.84
CA VAL A 202 -8.82 9.54 15.87
C VAL A 202 -9.60 8.54 15.03
N GLU A 203 -8.96 7.48 14.54
CA GLU A 203 -9.64 6.38 13.82
C GLU A 203 -10.69 5.68 14.70
N LEU A 204 -10.46 5.63 16.01
CA LEU A 204 -11.40 5.10 17.01
C LEU A 204 -12.40 6.15 17.53
N HIS A 205 -12.45 7.34 16.92
CA HIS A 205 -13.30 8.47 17.33
C HIS A 205 -13.11 8.96 18.77
N ALA A 206 -11.98 8.66 19.39
CA ALA A 206 -11.60 9.08 20.73
C ALA A 206 -10.86 10.43 20.71
N TYR A 207 -11.51 11.47 20.16
CA TYR A 207 -10.87 12.76 19.85
C TYR A 207 -10.27 13.47 21.07
N GLU A 208 -10.95 13.45 22.22
CA GLU A 208 -10.41 14.09 23.43
C GLU A 208 -9.14 13.40 23.95
N ALA A 209 -9.10 12.07 23.85
CA ALA A 209 -7.89 11.31 24.21
C ALA A 209 -6.75 11.62 23.22
N ALA A 210 -7.05 11.72 21.92
CA ALA A 210 -6.07 12.11 20.91
C ALA A 210 -5.49 13.51 21.19
N ARG A 211 -6.33 14.50 21.50
CA ARG A 211 -5.89 15.84 21.90
C ARG A 211 -5.01 15.82 23.14
N HIS A 212 -5.40 15.05 24.17
CA HIS A 212 -4.60 14.92 25.40
C HIS A 212 -3.20 14.34 25.12
N VAL A 213 -3.11 13.33 24.24
CA VAL A 213 -1.82 12.72 23.84
C VAL A 213 -0.93 13.72 23.07
N LEU A 214 -1.51 14.57 22.24
CA LEU A 214 -0.79 15.54 21.40
C LEU A 214 -0.38 16.82 22.14
N HIS A 215 -1.13 17.20 23.17
CA HIS A 215 -0.96 18.48 23.86
C HIS A 215 0.48 18.83 24.27
N PRO A 216 1.29 17.90 24.83
CA PRO A 216 2.68 18.21 25.19
C PRO A 216 3.56 18.59 23.98
N LEU A 217 3.35 17.94 22.83
CA LEU A 217 4.08 18.25 21.60
C LEU A 217 3.64 19.59 21.03
N GLU A 218 2.34 19.88 21.03
CA GLU A 218 1.80 21.16 20.56
C GLU A 218 2.35 22.34 21.37
N GLN A 219 2.31 22.25 22.70
CA GLN A 219 2.85 23.28 23.57
C GLN A 219 4.34 23.53 23.28
N THR A 220 5.11 22.46 23.10
CA THR A 220 6.54 22.56 22.80
C THR A 220 6.77 23.23 21.44
N LEU A 221 6.01 22.87 20.41
CA LEU A 221 6.19 23.42 19.06
C LEU A 221 5.75 24.89 18.97
N LEU A 222 4.62 25.24 19.58
CA LEU A 222 4.07 26.60 19.53
C LEU A 222 4.86 27.62 20.37
N THR A 223 5.69 27.16 21.30
CA THR A 223 6.55 28.01 22.14
C THR A 223 8.00 28.11 21.65
N LYS A 224 8.39 27.30 20.65
CA LYS A 224 9.74 27.34 20.08
C LYS A 224 9.99 28.66 19.32
N PRO A 225 11.19 29.26 19.47
CA PRO A 225 11.55 30.47 18.74
C PRO A 225 11.74 30.19 17.24
N SER A 226 11.44 31.18 16.41
CA SER A 226 11.69 31.15 14.97
C SER A 226 13.18 31.40 14.65
N PRO A 227 13.75 30.82 13.58
CA PRO A 227 13.13 29.90 12.63
C PRO A 227 13.02 28.47 13.19
N LEU A 228 11.94 27.79 12.82
CA LEU A 228 11.67 26.43 13.27
C LEU A 228 12.59 25.43 12.55
N GLU A 229 13.14 24.46 13.27
CA GLU A 229 13.93 23.39 12.66
C GLU A 229 13.08 22.52 11.73
N LEU A 230 13.73 21.89 10.74
CA LEU A 230 13.05 21.06 9.74
C LEU A 230 12.21 19.94 10.37
N HIS A 231 12.76 19.26 11.38
CA HIS A 231 12.09 18.17 12.07
C HIS A 231 10.82 18.64 12.80
N ASP A 232 10.90 19.80 13.45
CA ASP A 232 9.80 20.42 14.17
C ASP A 232 8.68 20.87 13.20
N ALA A 233 9.05 21.43 12.04
CA ALA A 233 8.09 21.79 11.02
C ALA A 233 7.34 20.55 10.48
N VAL A 234 8.04 19.46 10.21
CA VAL A 234 7.41 18.19 9.79
C VAL A 234 6.49 17.64 10.88
N CYS A 235 6.89 17.74 12.15
CA CYS A 235 6.05 17.34 13.28
C CYS A 235 4.77 18.20 13.36
N ALA A 236 4.90 19.53 13.28
CA ALA A 236 3.77 20.46 13.29
C ALA A 236 2.78 20.17 12.16
N LEU A 237 3.27 19.86 10.95
CA LEU A 237 2.42 19.47 9.82
C LEU A 237 1.68 18.14 10.06
N HIS A 238 2.32 17.17 10.72
CA HIS A 238 1.66 15.92 11.07
C HIS A 238 0.54 16.13 12.09
N ILE A 239 0.79 16.91 13.14
CA ILE A 239 -0.22 17.25 14.16
C ILE A 239 -1.34 18.09 13.53
N CYS A 240 -1.02 19.00 12.60
CA CYS A 240 -2.01 19.75 11.83
C CYS A 240 -2.99 18.83 11.10
N ARG A 241 -2.48 17.79 10.41
CA ARG A 241 -3.34 16.79 9.74
C ARG A 241 -4.24 16.03 10.72
N ILE A 242 -3.75 15.71 11.91
CA ILE A 242 -4.55 15.05 12.94
C ILE A 242 -5.65 15.99 13.46
N HIS A 243 -5.38 17.28 13.64
CA HIS A 243 -6.43 18.25 13.99
C HIS A 243 -7.47 18.42 12.90
N ILE A 244 -7.06 18.43 11.63
CA ILE A 244 -7.99 18.45 10.49
C ILE A 244 -8.92 17.23 10.55
N SER A 245 -8.38 16.02 10.77
CA SER A 245 -9.21 14.81 10.87
C SER A 245 -10.12 14.77 12.10
N MET A 246 -9.76 15.48 13.18
CA MET A 246 -10.63 15.70 14.34
C MET A 246 -11.66 16.84 14.14
N GLY A 247 -11.59 17.59 13.05
CA GLY A 247 -12.41 18.80 12.82
C GLY A 247 -11.99 20.03 13.63
N SER A 248 -10.81 20.02 14.27
CA SER A 248 -10.29 21.11 15.10
C SER A 248 -9.58 22.17 14.24
N MET A 249 -10.35 22.88 13.41
CA MET A 249 -9.82 23.85 12.45
C MET A 249 -8.92 24.93 13.08
N PRO A 250 -9.25 25.57 14.23
CA PRO A 250 -8.39 26.61 14.80
C PRO A 250 -6.98 26.12 15.15
N GLN A 251 -6.87 24.93 15.75
CA GLN A 251 -5.59 24.33 16.13
C GLN A 251 -4.78 23.91 14.90
N ALA A 252 -5.44 23.33 13.90
CA ALA A 252 -4.80 23.02 12.62
C ALA A 252 -4.21 24.27 11.96
N GLN A 253 -4.94 25.39 11.98
CA GLN A 253 -4.46 26.67 11.44
C GLN A 253 -3.24 27.20 12.20
N CYS A 254 -3.26 27.15 13.54
CA CYS A 254 -2.11 27.56 14.35
C CYS A 254 -0.86 26.73 14.04
N LEU A 255 -1.00 25.41 13.91
CA LEU A 255 0.11 24.52 13.60
C LEU A 255 0.62 24.68 12.16
N LEU A 256 -0.27 24.94 11.20
CA LEU A 256 0.12 25.28 9.83
C LEU A 256 0.90 26.60 9.81
N ALA A 257 0.44 27.63 10.53
CA ALA A 257 1.14 28.91 10.65
C ALA A 257 2.52 28.75 11.32
N CYS A 258 2.62 27.87 12.32
CA CYS A 258 3.90 27.49 12.93
C CYS A 258 4.84 26.83 11.90
N ALA A 259 4.35 25.86 11.12
CA ALA A 259 5.14 25.19 10.09
C ALA A 259 5.57 26.13 8.94
N LYS A 260 4.82 27.21 8.66
CA LYS A 260 5.16 28.22 7.65
C LYS A 260 6.44 29.00 7.93
N GLN A 261 7.01 28.85 9.13
CA GLN A 261 8.32 29.40 9.50
C GLN A 261 9.49 28.63 8.86
N ALA A 262 9.24 27.44 8.32
CA ALA A 262 10.20 26.64 7.56
C ALA A 262 10.09 26.90 6.04
N PRO A 263 11.03 26.39 5.21
CA PRO A 263 10.96 26.57 3.75
C PRO A 263 9.64 26.08 3.14
N GLU A 264 9.11 26.83 2.16
CA GLU A 264 7.80 26.59 1.52
C GLU A 264 7.62 25.14 1.02
N ALA A 265 8.67 24.54 0.48
CA ALA A 265 8.67 23.16 0.00
C ALA A 265 8.15 22.13 1.02
N MET A 266 8.21 22.44 2.32
CA MET A 266 7.76 21.54 3.39
C MET A 266 6.25 21.63 3.64
N TYR A 267 5.68 22.83 3.61
CA TYR A 267 4.28 23.05 4.00
C TYR A 267 3.33 23.25 2.81
N VAL A 268 3.83 23.50 1.60
CA VAL A 268 3.02 23.88 0.42
C VAL A 268 1.83 22.95 0.19
N MET A 269 2.02 21.64 0.34
CA MET A 269 0.93 20.66 0.18
C MET A 269 -0.16 20.84 1.25
N HIS A 270 0.22 21.06 2.50
CA HIS A 270 -0.72 21.26 3.60
C HIS A 270 -1.44 22.60 3.51
N ASP A 271 -0.74 23.63 3.05
CA ASP A 271 -1.35 24.95 2.83
C ASP A 271 -2.38 24.92 1.70
N ARG A 272 -2.09 24.19 0.61
CA ARG A 272 -3.05 23.96 -0.47
C ARG A 272 -4.22 23.09 -0.02
N ALA A 273 -3.98 22.05 0.77
CA ALA A 273 -5.04 21.24 1.34
C ALA A 273 -5.94 22.06 2.28
N TRP A 274 -5.34 22.97 3.05
CA TRP A 274 -6.05 23.89 3.93
C TRP A 274 -6.94 24.86 3.15
N GLN A 275 -6.41 25.50 2.10
CA GLN A 275 -7.19 26.36 1.20
C GLN A 275 -8.37 25.60 0.60
N PHE A 276 -8.11 24.41 0.06
CA PHE A 276 -9.14 23.53 -0.50
C PHE A 276 -10.25 23.20 0.51
N LEU A 277 -9.91 22.99 1.78
CA LEU A 277 -10.91 22.74 2.83
C LEU A 277 -11.71 23.99 3.22
N GLN A 278 -11.09 25.18 3.16
CA GLN A 278 -11.78 26.45 3.41
C GLN A 278 -12.74 26.81 2.26
N ASP A 279 -12.38 26.42 1.04
CA ASP A 279 -13.13 26.73 -0.19
C ASP A 279 -14.25 25.71 -0.49
N GLN A 280 -14.44 24.67 0.34
CA GLN A 280 -15.62 23.80 0.30
C GLN A 280 -16.89 24.67 0.42
N PRO A 281 -17.93 24.46 -0.41
CA PRO A 281 -18.82 25.51 -0.84
C PRO A 281 -19.77 25.95 0.30
N THR A 282 -19.43 27.07 0.94
CA THR A 282 -20.49 28.05 1.21
C THR A 282 -20.99 28.50 -0.15
N LYS A 283 -22.23 28.09 -0.48
CA LYS A 283 -22.95 28.44 -1.70
C LYS A 283 -22.60 29.87 -2.14
N HIS A 284 -21.80 30.09 -3.19
CA HIS A 284 -22.11 31.04 -4.29
C HIS A 284 -21.00 31.33 -5.32
N ASN A 285 -19.71 31.02 -5.13
CA ASN A 285 -18.70 31.45 -6.13
C ASN A 285 -17.90 30.28 -6.71
N PHE A 286 -18.51 29.49 -7.60
CA PHE A 286 -17.78 28.58 -8.49
C PHE A 286 -16.85 29.34 -9.48
N GLU A 287 -17.08 30.66 -9.68
CA GLU A 287 -16.32 31.48 -10.62
C GLU A 287 -15.01 32.08 -10.06
N ASP A 288 -14.79 32.10 -8.75
CA ASP A 288 -13.53 32.62 -8.18
C ASP A 288 -12.47 31.54 -7.96
N PHE A 289 -12.88 30.26 -7.87
CA PHE A 289 -11.95 29.14 -7.75
C PHE A 289 -11.14 28.91 -9.05
N SER A 290 -11.71 29.29 -10.21
CA SER A 290 -11.03 29.29 -11.51
C SER A 290 -10.11 30.50 -11.73
N LYS A 291 -10.12 31.51 -10.84
CA LYS A 291 -9.26 32.71 -10.93
C LYS A 291 -7.99 32.62 -10.10
N GLY A 292 -7.87 31.66 -9.19
CA GLY A 292 -6.56 31.23 -8.73
C GLY A 292 -5.82 30.65 -9.93
N ASP A 293 -4.66 31.20 -10.28
CA ASP A 293 -3.84 30.81 -11.45
C ASP A 293 -3.41 29.33 -11.37
N LEU A 294 -4.35 28.41 -11.60
CA LEU A 294 -4.17 26.97 -11.81
C LEU A 294 -3.60 26.71 -13.21
N SER A 295 -3.61 27.73 -14.09
CA SER A 295 -3.12 27.69 -15.46
C SER A 295 -1.60 27.61 -15.57
N LYS A 296 -0.83 27.80 -14.49
CA LYS A 296 0.63 27.59 -14.51
C LYS A 296 1.09 26.79 -13.30
N PRO A 297 1.49 25.52 -13.50
CA PRO A 297 2.16 24.77 -12.45
C PRO A 297 3.42 25.53 -12.05
N SER A 298 3.54 25.93 -10.78
CA SER A 298 4.84 26.34 -10.26
C SER A 298 5.81 25.16 -10.42
N GLN A 299 7.09 25.40 -10.69
CA GLN A 299 8.09 24.33 -10.80
C GLN A 299 8.11 23.42 -9.54
N LEU A 300 7.75 23.97 -8.37
CA LEU A 300 7.55 23.20 -7.13
C LEU A 300 6.34 22.25 -7.20
N SER A 301 5.26 22.62 -7.90
CA SER A 301 4.06 21.80 -8.07
C SER A 301 4.25 20.63 -9.04
N MET A 302 5.13 20.76 -10.03
CA MET A 302 5.38 19.70 -11.03
C MET A 302 6.16 18.50 -10.45
N ASN A 303 7.03 18.75 -9.46
CA ASN A 303 7.90 17.70 -8.89
C ASN A 303 7.29 16.97 -7.67
N ASN A 304 6.13 17.43 -7.18
CA ASN A 304 5.46 16.85 -6.02
C ASN A 304 4.16 16.15 -6.44
N LEU A 305 4.24 14.83 -6.61
CA LEU A 305 3.09 14.01 -7.03
C LEU A 305 1.88 14.09 -6.09
N ALA A 306 2.09 14.32 -4.78
CA ALA A 306 0.98 14.49 -3.85
C ALA A 306 0.23 15.81 -4.08
N LEU A 307 0.96 16.87 -4.42
CA LEU A 307 0.39 18.16 -4.77
C LEU A 307 -0.32 18.10 -6.15
N ALA A 308 0.26 17.40 -7.12
CA ALA A 308 -0.41 17.12 -8.40
C ALA A 308 -1.74 16.38 -8.20
N ASN A 309 -1.77 15.38 -7.31
CA ASN A 309 -3.02 14.67 -6.98
C ASN A 309 -4.07 15.60 -6.35
N LEU A 310 -3.66 16.46 -5.42
CA LEU A 310 -4.55 17.40 -4.76
C LEU A 310 -5.13 18.40 -5.77
N ASN A 311 -4.30 18.97 -6.64
CA ASN A 311 -4.76 19.88 -7.70
C ASN A 311 -5.71 19.17 -8.67
N ALA A 312 -5.45 17.90 -8.99
CA ALA A 312 -6.32 17.10 -9.85
C ALA A 312 -7.70 16.87 -9.23
N ILE A 313 -7.76 16.54 -7.94
CA ILE A 313 -9.02 16.40 -7.19
C ILE A 313 -9.75 17.75 -7.09
N SER A 314 -9.00 18.83 -6.88
CA SER A 314 -9.53 20.19 -6.80
C SER A 314 -10.19 20.62 -8.12
N ALA A 315 -9.50 20.41 -9.24
CA ALA A 315 -10.04 20.65 -10.58
C ALA A 315 -11.29 19.81 -10.85
N PHE A 316 -11.27 18.52 -10.47
CA PHE A 316 -12.43 17.65 -10.58
C PHE A 316 -13.64 18.14 -9.78
N GLN A 317 -13.44 18.61 -8.54
CA GLN A 317 -14.53 19.18 -7.73
C GLN A 317 -15.06 20.50 -8.28
N ALA A 318 -14.23 21.28 -8.96
CA ALA A 318 -14.66 22.46 -9.70
C ALA A 318 -15.39 22.13 -11.02
N GLY A 319 -15.49 20.85 -11.39
CA GLY A 319 -16.11 20.39 -12.64
C GLY A 319 -15.17 20.38 -13.86
N ASP A 320 -13.89 20.71 -13.67
CA ASP A 320 -12.88 20.70 -14.73
C ASP A 320 -12.13 19.36 -14.76
N LEU A 321 -12.78 18.36 -15.38
CA LEU A 321 -12.19 17.02 -15.54
C LEU A 321 -10.93 17.04 -16.41
N ILE A 322 -10.85 17.93 -17.40
CA ILE A 322 -9.73 17.99 -18.35
C ILE A 322 -8.47 18.45 -17.60
N ALA A 323 -8.55 19.54 -16.85
CA ALA A 323 -7.44 19.98 -16.02
C ALA A 323 -7.04 18.92 -14.99
N GLY A 324 -8.02 18.20 -14.41
CA GLY A 324 -7.76 17.09 -13.50
C GLY A 324 -6.94 15.95 -14.15
N VAL A 325 -7.28 15.57 -15.37
CA VAL A 325 -6.53 14.59 -16.17
C VAL A 325 -5.14 15.11 -16.50
N ASP A 326 -5.02 16.35 -16.97
CA ASP A 326 -3.75 16.96 -17.36
C ASP A 326 -2.73 16.97 -16.21
N TRP A 327 -3.17 17.28 -14.98
CA TRP A 327 -2.30 17.22 -13.79
C TRP A 327 -1.75 15.82 -13.53
N LEU A 328 -2.59 14.79 -13.66
CA LEU A 328 -2.20 13.40 -13.39
C LEU A 328 -1.39 12.80 -14.54
N GLU A 329 -1.73 13.10 -15.80
CA GLU A 329 -0.93 12.71 -16.96
C GLU A 329 0.45 13.37 -16.94
N HIS A 330 0.52 14.65 -16.56
CA HIS A 330 1.79 15.34 -16.37
C HIS A 330 2.64 14.65 -15.29
N GLY A 331 2.06 14.36 -14.12
CA GLY A 331 2.74 13.63 -13.05
C GLY A 331 3.23 12.25 -13.50
N LEU A 332 2.42 11.51 -14.26
CA LEU A 332 2.80 10.24 -14.87
C LEU A 332 3.95 10.42 -15.86
N SER A 333 3.97 11.49 -16.66
CA SER A 333 5.03 11.75 -17.64
C SER A 333 6.36 12.17 -17.00
N THR A 334 6.32 12.90 -15.88
CA THR A 334 7.50 13.46 -15.20
C THR A 334 8.19 12.43 -14.30
N ASP A 335 7.45 11.63 -13.52
CA ASP A 335 8.01 10.57 -12.67
C ASP A 335 7.14 9.30 -12.69
N PRO A 336 7.20 8.53 -13.79
CA PRO A 336 6.30 7.40 -13.96
C PRO A 336 6.60 6.24 -12.99
N GLY A 337 7.84 6.14 -12.50
CA GLY A 337 8.23 5.17 -11.48
C GLY A 337 7.49 5.43 -10.17
N LYS A 338 7.61 6.62 -9.59
CA LYS A 338 6.88 6.97 -8.35
C LYS A 338 5.36 6.99 -8.55
N PHE A 339 4.89 7.40 -9.72
CA PHE A 339 3.47 7.41 -10.05
C PHE A 339 2.88 5.99 -10.04
N SER A 340 3.56 5.04 -10.70
CA SER A 340 3.10 3.65 -10.81
C SER A 340 2.99 2.91 -9.46
N HIS A 341 3.83 3.29 -8.48
CA HIS A 341 3.81 2.71 -7.15
C HIS A 341 2.76 3.34 -6.21
N SER A 342 2.03 4.36 -6.66
CA SER A 342 0.99 5.06 -5.90
C SER A 342 -0.41 4.65 -6.39
N PRO A 343 -1.12 3.77 -5.65
CA PRO A 343 -2.46 3.34 -6.03
C PRO A 343 -3.46 4.49 -6.11
N GLY A 344 -3.30 5.52 -5.28
CA GLY A 344 -4.19 6.68 -5.28
C GLY A 344 -4.07 7.53 -6.55
N LEU A 345 -2.83 7.75 -7.03
CA LEU A 345 -2.59 8.48 -8.27
C LEU A 345 -3.11 7.71 -9.49
N LEU A 346 -2.75 6.43 -9.59
CA LEU A 346 -3.21 5.57 -10.68
C LEU A 346 -4.73 5.38 -10.66
N GLY A 347 -5.30 5.17 -9.46
CA GLY A 347 -6.74 5.02 -9.26
C GLY A 347 -7.50 6.29 -9.68
N ASN A 348 -7.04 7.46 -9.25
CA ASN A 348 -7.65 8.74 -9.62
C ASN A 348 -7.57 8.98 -11.13
N LEU A 349 -6.41 8.74 -11.75
CA LEU A 349 -6.23 8.91 -13.20
C LEU A 349 -7.17 7.99 -13.99
N LEU A 350 -7.22 6.71 -13.62
CA LEU A 350 -8.11 5.73 -14.25
C LEU A 350 -9.58 6.11 -14.07
N THR A 351 -9.95 6.61 -12.88
CA THR A 351 -11.31 7.08 -12.58
C THR A 351 -11.66 8.28 -13.47
N PHE A 352 -10.76 9.25 -13.59
CA PHE A 352 -10.98 10.46 -14.38
C PHE A 352 -11.14 10.14 -15.88
N HIS A 353 -10.29 9.26 -16.43
CA HIS A 353 -10.47 8.79 -17.81
C HIS A 353 -11.73 7.93 -18.00
N ALA A 354 -12.17 7.19 -16.97
CA ALA A 354 -13.43 6.45 -17.04
C ALA A 354 -14.66 7.36 -17.05
N MET A 355 -14.58 8.54 -16.41
CA MET A 355 -15.65 9.54 -16.37
C MET A 355 -15.68 10.47 -17.60
N GLY A 356 -14.59 10.50 -18.38
CA GLY A 356 -14.50 11.33 -19.59
C GLY A 356 -15.49 10.94 -20.68
N VAL A 357 -15.87 11.93 -21.50
CA VAL A 357 -16.83 11.81 -22.63
C VAL A 357 -16.48 10.69 -23.61
N ASN A 358 -15.21 10.30 -23.68
CA ASN A 358 -14.66 9.25 -24.52
C ASN A 358 -14.11 8.09 -23.68
N GLY A 359 -14.89 7.50 -22.77
CA GLY A 359 -14.50 6.39 -21.89
C GLY A 359 -14.04 5.10 -22.61
N HIS A 360 -12.98 5.20 -23.42
CA HIS A 360 -12.49 4.16 -24.29
C HIS A 360 -11.57 3.23 -23.50
N ALA A 361 -11.80 1.93 -23.63
CA ALA A 361 -10.86 0.91 -23.17
C ALA A 361 -9.45 1.14 -23.75
N ALA A 362 -9.32 1.85 -24.87
CA ALA A 362 -8.06 2.24 -25.50
C ALA A 362 -7.19 3.17 -24.62
N ASP A 363 -7.77 4.15 -23.94
CA ASP A 363 -7.00 5.10 -23.12
C ASP A 363 -6.56 4.45 -21.80
N ARG A 364 -7.43 3.64 -21.17
CA ARG A 364 -7.04 2.79 -20.03
C ARG A 364 -5.93 1.81 -20.40
N ARG A 365 -6.02 1.19 -21.58
CA ARG A 365 -4.96 0.32 -22.12
C ARG A 365 -3.68 1.11 -22.39
N ARG A 366 -3.75 2.33 -22.94
CA ARG A 366 -2.59 3.20 -23.17
C ARG A 366 -1.88 3.53 -21.88
N ILE A 367 -2.60 3.95 -20.84
CA ILE A 367 -2.02 4.31 -19.53
C ILE A 367 -1.38 3.07 -18.89
N ALA A 368 -2.07 1.94 -18.88
CA ALA A 368 -1.51 0.67 -18.40
C ALA A 368 -0.26 0.26 -19.20
N THR A 369 -0.26 0.48 -20.52
CA THR A 369 0.90 0.20 -21.40
C THR A 369 2.06 1.18 -21.14
N GLN A 370 1.79 2.44 -20.82
CA GLN A 370 2.82 3.43 -20.50
C GLN A 370 3.46 3.14 -19.13
N VAL A 371 2.64 2.84 -18.12
CA VAL A 371 3.13 2.43 -16.79
C VAL A 371 4.01 1.19 -16.89
N THR A 372 3.55 0.16 -17.61
CA THR A 372 4.32 -1.06 -17.81
C THR A 372 5.60 -0.81 -18.62
N ARG A 373 5.56 0.05 -19.65
CA ARG A 373 6.75 0.43 -20.44
C ARG A 373 7.78 1.21 -19.63
N VAL A 374 7.37 2.06 -18.70
CA VAL A 374 8.34 2.77 -17.84
C VAL A 374 8.95 1.83 -16.83
N LEU A 375 8.13 1.00 -16.17
CA LEU A 375 8.62 -0.07 -15.30
C LEU A 375 9.61 -0.99 -16.04
N TRP A 376 9.34 -1.25 -17.32
CA TRP A 376 10.22 -2.00 -18.23
C TRP A 376 11.53 -1.25 -18.55
N SER A 377 11.48 0.06 -18.81
CA SER A 377 12.68 0.87 -19.10
C SER A 377 13.60 1.06 -17.88
N LEU A 378 13.04 1.09 -16.68
CA LEU A 378 13.80 1.12 -15.42
C LEU A 378 14.41 -0.25 -15.07
N ALA A 379 13.84 -1.33 -15.60
CA ALA A 379 14.36 -2.69 -15.44
C ALA A 379 15.46 -3.06 -16.45
N LEU A 380 15.47 -2.46 -17.65
CA LEU A 380 16.41 -2.78 -18.74
C LEU A 380 17.78 -2.08 -18.66
N GLY A 381 18.36 -2.04 -17.47
CA GLY A 381 19.81 -2.01 -17.35
C GLY A 381 20.37 -3.42 -17.40
N MET A 382 20.30 -4.12 -18.54
CA MET A 382 21.29 -5.10 -19.06
C MET A 382 20.76 -6.06 -20.16
N ASP A 383 21.65 -6.25 -21.15
CA ASP A 383 21.86 -7.32 -22.17
C ASP A 383 20.89 -7.57 -23.35
N VAL A 384 21.38 -7.16 -24.53
CA VAL A 384 20.73 -7.09 -25.86
C VAL A 384 20.53 -8.45 -26.56
N PHE A 385 21.02 -9.55 -26.01
CA PHE A 385 21.04 -10.84 -26.72
C PHE A 385 19.71 -11.63 -26.72
N SER A 386 18.74 -11.31 -25.84
CA SER A 386 17.44 -12.00 -25.76
C SER A 386 16.35 -11.42 -26.69
N LEU A 387 16.52 -10.17 -27.15
CA LEU A 387 15.56 -9.46 -27.99
C LEU A 387 15.39 -10.11 -29.39
N GLY A 388 16.47 -10.65 -29.95
CA GLY A 388 16.44 -11.33 -31.25
C GLY A 388 15.65 -12.63 -31.23
N ALA A 389 15.87 -13.48 -30.22
CA ALA A 389 15.16 -14.75 -30.08
C ALA A 389 13.65 -14.55 -29.83
N SER A 390 13.32 -13.57 -29.00
CA SER A 390 11.93 -13.22 -28.69
C SER A 390 11.19 -12.61 -29.89
N PHE A 391 11.88 -11.81 -30.72
CA PHE A 391 11.31 -11.29 -31.97
C PHE A 391 11.02 -12.41 -32.98
N VAL A 392 11.95 -13.35 -33.15
CA VAL A 392 11.74 -14.52 -34.02
C VAL A 392 10.56 -15.36 -33.53
N PHE A 393 10.47 -15.62 -32.22
CA PHE A 393 9.34 -16.34 -31.63
C PHE A 393 8.00 -15.60 -31.85
N LEU A 394 7.96 -14.28 -31.62
CA LEU A 394 6.78 -13.45 -31.86
C LEU A 394 6.33 -13.51 -33.32
N VAL A 395 7.26 -13.40 -34.27
CA VAL A 395 6.96 -13.52 -35.70
C VAL A 395 6.39 -14.90 -36.02
N LEU A 396 6.94 -15.98 -35.44
CA LEU A 396 6.41 -17.33 -35.62
C LEU A 396 4.99 -17.46 -35.04
N VAL A 397 4.72 -16.89 -33.88
CA VAL A 397 3.37 -16.87 -33.26
C VAL A 397 2.38 -16.07 -34.11
N LEU A 398 2.78 -14.91 -34.63
CA LEU A 398 1.95 -14.07 -35.50
C LEU A 398 1.64 -14.76 -36.83
N VAL A 399 2.64 -15.41 -37.44
CA VAL A 399 2.45 -16.23 -38.65
C VAL A 399 1.52 -17.40 -38.35
N ALA A 400 1.70 -18.10 -37.23
CA ALA A 400 0.82 -19.19 -36.81
C ALA A 400 -0.61 -18.72 -36.57
N TYR A 401 -0.81 -17.55 -35.95
CA TYR A 401 -2.12 -16.94 -35.74
C TYR A 401 -2.78 -16.52 -37.06
N TRP A 402 -2.04 -15.84 -37.94
CA TRP A 402 -2.58 -15.33 -39.20
C TRP A 402 -2.90 -16.45 -40.19
N LYS A 403 -2.08 -17.51 -40.20
CA LYS A 403 -2.30 -18.72 -41.01
C LYS A 403 -3.05 -19.83 -40.26
N ARG A 404 -3.65 -19.56 -39.09
CA ARG A 404 -4.27 -20.57 -38.23
C ARG A 404 -5.27 -21.47 -38.96
N LYS A 405 -6.11 -20.92 -39.84
CA LYS A 405 -7.11 -21.70 -40.60
C LYS A 405 -6.45 -22.67 -41.59
N TRP A 406 -5.36 -22.22 -42.24
CA TRP A 406 -4.59 -23.04 -43.16
C TRP A 406 -3.79 -24.11 -42.41
N ILE A 407 -3.17 -23.77 -41.27
CA ILE A 407 -2.43 -24.71 -40.42
C ILE A 407 -3.37 -25.76 -39.83
N LEU A 408 -4.53 -25.35 -39.29
CA LEU A 408 -5.53 -26.26 -38.73
C LEU A 408 -6.07 -27.22 -39.79
N ALA A 409 -6.25 -26.77 -41.04
CA ALA A 409 -6.67 -27.62 -42.14
C ALA A 409 -5.63 -28.69 -42.54
N GLN A 410 -4.35 -28.50 -42.20
CA GLN A 410 -3.28 -29.47 -42.45
C GLN A 410 -3.06 -30.45 -41.28
N LEU A 411 -3.64 -30.18 -40.11
CA LEU A 411 -3.52 -31.06 -38.95
C LEU A 411 -4.53 -32.21 -39.02
N SER A 412 -4.17 -33.36 -38.43
CA SER A 412 -5.06 -34.51 -38.30
C SER A 412 -6.23 -34.22 -37.34
N GLU A 413 -7.39 -34.83 -37.57
CA GLU A 413 -8.61 -34.62 -36.76
C GLU A 413 -8.41 -34.77 -35.24
N PRO A 414 -7.65 -35.77 -34.72
CA PRO A 414 -7.41 -35.87 -33.28
C PRO A 414 -6.62 -34.68 -32.71
N THR A 415 -5.76 -34.07 -33.53
CA THR A 415 -4.92 -32.94 -33.14
C THR A 415 -5.72 -31.63 -33.17
N ARG A 416 -6.64 -31.48 -34.13
CA ARG A 416 -7.57 -30.34 -34.19
C ARG A 416 -8.44 -30.27 -32.95
N HIS A 417 -9.03 -31.39 -32.54
CA HIS A 417 -9.87 -31.46 -31.34
C HIS A 417 -9.09 -31.15 -30.06
N ARG A 418 -7.84 -31.61 -29.93
CA ARG A 418 -6.99 -31.26 -28.77
C ARG A 418 -6.63 -29.78 -28.74
N ILE A 419 -6.31 -29.19 -29.88
CA ILE A 419 -5.95 -27.77 -29.97
C ILE A 419 -7.18 -26.88 -29.72
N GLN A 420 -8.36 -27.25 -30.23
CA GLN A 420 -9.62 -26.54 -29.94
C GLN A 420 -10.02 -26.65 -28.46
N ALA A 421 -9.80 -27.81 -27.83
CA ALA A 421 -10.05 -27.99 -26.40
C ALA A 421 -9.10 -27.12 -25.53
N ILE A 422 -7.84 -26.94 -25.95
CA ILE A 422 -6.86 -26.10 -25.23
C ILE A 422 -7.13 -24.59 -25.44
N LEU A 423 -7.66 -24.20 -26.59
CA LEU A 423 -7.87 -22.78 -26.94
C LEU A 423 -9.20 -22.19 -26.41
N GLY A 424 -10.01 -22.98 -25.69
CA GLY A 424 -11.24 -22.51 -25.04
C GLY A 424 -12.41 -22.34 -26.00
N ALA A 425 -13.62 -22.67 -25.51
CA ALA A 425 -14.87 -22.62 -26.27
C ALA A 425 -15.14 -21.23 -26.86
N GLU A 426 -15.69 -21.20 -28.09
CA GLU A 426 -16.09 -19.98 -28.77
C GLU A 426 -17.15 -19.21 -27.96
N TYR A 427 -16.89 -17.93 -27.71
CA TYR A 427 -17.89 -16.99 -27.23
C TYR A 427 -19.01 -16.84 -28.27
N SER A 428 -20.22 -17.24 -27.90
CA SER A 428 -21.45 -16.99 -28.66
C SER A 428 -22.20 -15.82 -28.02
N PRO A 429 -22.39 -14.67 -28.70
CA PRO A 429 -23.22 -13.60 -28.17
C PRO A 429 -24.67 -14.07 -27.98
N LEU A 430 -25.28 -13.69 -26.85
CA LEU A 430 -26.67 -14.01 -26.52
C LEU A 430 -27.62 -13.35 -27.52
N SER A 431 -28.53 -14.14 -28.10
CA SER A 431 -29.53 -13.65 -29.06
C SER A 431 -30.77 -13.04 -28.38
N ARG A 432 -30.96 -13.30 -27.07
CA ARG A 432 -31.99 -12.69 -26.21
C ARG A 432 -31.44 -12.47 -24.80
N PHE A 433 -31.83 -11.36 -24.20
CA PHE A 433 -31.50 -11.01 -22.81
C PHE A 433 -32.68 -11.38 -21.91
N ASP A 434 -32.78 -12.65 -21.54
CA ASP A 434 -33.64 -13.09 -20.43
C ASP A 434 -32.81 -13.88 -19.41
N TRP A 435 -33.32 -13.96 -18.18
CA TRP A 435 -32.59 -14.51 -17.04
C TRP A 435 -32.31 -16.01 -17.20
N ASN A 436 -33.25 -16.78 -17.73
CA ASN A 436 -33.07 -18.23 -17.90
C ASN A 436 -31.96 -18.53 -18.93
N THR A 437 -31.89 -17.75 -20.02
CA THR A 437 -30.85 -17.91 -21.04
C THR A 437 -29.46 -17.49 -20.51
N ALA A 438 -29.40 -16.49 -19.62
CA ALA A 438 -28.13 -16.07 -18.99
C ALA A 438 -27.58 -17.11 -18.00
N ALA A 439 -28.46 -17.81 -17.28
CA ALA A 439 -28.11 -18.91 -16.39
C ALA A 439 -27.63 -20.15 -17.19
N GLU A 440 -28.33 -20.53 -18.25
CA GLU A 440 -27.97 -21.68 -19.11
C GLU A 440 -26.61 -21.51 -19.83
N VAL A 441 -26.16 -20.27 -20.06
CA VAL A 441 -24.87 -19.97 -20.72
C VAL A 441 -23.69 -19.86 -19.73
N GLY A 442 -23.92 -20.22 -18.45
CA GLY A 442 -22.83 -20.43 -17.50
C GLY A 442 -22.19 -19.14 -16.99
N LEU A 443 -22.97 -18.05 -16.84
CA LEU A 443 -22.57 -16.86 -16.08
C LEU A 443 -22.51 -17.19 -14.57
N THR A 444 -21.51 -17.97 -14.17
CA THR A 444 -21.18 -18.20 -12.75
C THR A 444 -20.05 -17.27 -12.35
N SER A 445 -20.24 -16.55 -11.25
CA SER A 445 -19.21 -15.73 -10.62
C SER A 445 -19.01 -16.26 -9.21
N ALA A 446 -17.76 -16.53 -8.80
CA ALA A 446 -17.45 -16.92 -7.41
C ALA A 446 -17.83 -15.84 -6.37
N LEU A 447 -18.20 -14.63 -6.82
CA LEU A 447 -18.70 -13.51 -6.00
C LEU A 447 -20.22 -13.30 -6.12
N PHE A 448 -20.90 -14.05 -6.99
CA PHE A 448 -22.35 -14.05 -7.21
C PHE A 448 -22.77 -15.46 -7.60
N ASP A 449 -22.76 -16.37 -6.61
CA ASP A 449 -23.29 -17.73 -6.76
C ASP A 449 -24.80 -17.69 -6.50
N ILE A 450 -25.54 -17.43 -7.57
CA ILE A 450 -26.99 -17.21 -7.52
C ILE A 450 -27.72 -18.52 -7.22
N GLU A 451 -27.16 -19.67 -7.63
CA GLU A 451 -27.73 -21.00 -7.35
C GLU A 451 -27.61 -21.34 -5.86
N ALA A 452 -26.45 -21.06 -5.24
CA ALA A 452 -26.27 -21.22 -3.79
C ALA A 452 -27.18 -20.28 -2.99
N ASN A 453 -27.34 -19.02 -3.41
CA ASN A 453 -28.21 -18.05 -2.71
C ASN A 453 -29.70 -18.43 -2.78
N ILE A 454 -30.16 -19.00 -3.91
CA ILE A 454 -31.54 -19.51 -4.04
C ILE A 454 -31.72 -20.79 -3.20
N ALA A 455 -30.72 -21.67 -3.17
CA ALA A 455 -30.75 -22.89 -2.35
C ALA A 455 -30.72 -22.60 -0.83
N ASP A 456 -30.05 -21.53 -0.40
CA ASP A 456 -29.96 -21.07 0.99
C ASP A 456 -31.17 -20.20 1.42
N GLY A 457 -32.19 -20.07 0.57
CA GLY A 457 -33.44 -19.40 0.90
C GLY A 457 -33.35 -17.88 0.94
N ASP A 458 -32.41 -17.27 0.22
CA ASP A 458 -32.43 -15.82 -0.01
C ASP A 458 -33.67 -15.47 -0.84
N THR A 459 -34.68 -14.89 -0.20
CA THR A 459 -35.94 -14.49 -0.82
C THR A 459 -35.81 -13.24 -1.69
N ARG A 460 -34.60 -12.69 -1.84
CA ARG A 460 -34.32 -11.61 -2.78
C ARG A 460 -34.25 -12.19 -4.19
N GLU A 461 -35.43 -12.40 -4.77
CA GLU A 461 -35.55 -12.44 -6.22
C GLU A 461 -34.83 -11.20 -6.74
N GLY A 462 -33.79 -11.39 -7.56
CA GLY A 462 -33.16 -10.28 -8.26
C GLY A 462 -34.22 -9.43 -8.98
N LEU A 463 -33.84 -8.22 -9.41
CA LEU A 463 -34.74 -7.28 -10.08
C LEU A 463 -35.67 -8.02 -11.06
N ASP A 464 -36.97 -8.03 -10.74
CA ASP A 464 -37.99 -8.62 -11.60
C ASP A 464 -38.07 -7.85 -12.92
N GLU A 465 -38.78 -8.41 -13.89
CA GLU A 465 -38.88 -7.81 -15.22
C GLU A 465 -39.49 -6.40 -15.17
N HIS A 466 -40.26 -6.09 -14.12
CA HIS A 466 -40.76 -4.75 -13.84
C HIS A 466 -39.66 -3.84 -13.27
N GLY A 467 -38.91 -4.29 -12.26
CA GLY A 467 -37.81 -3.57 -11.64
C GLY A 467 -36.67 -3.24 -12.62
N MET A 468 -36.33 -4.16 -13.53
CA MET A 468 -35.38 -3.87 -14.60
C MET A 468 -35.89 -2.79 -15.57
N ARG A 469 -37.18 -2.83 -15.92
CA ARG A 469 -37.80 -1.79 -16.77
C ARG A 469 -37.81 -0.42 -16.08
N GLU A 470 -38.06 -0.39 -14.77
CA GLU A 470 -38.05 0.83 -13.96
C GLU A 470 -36.65 1.42 -13.83
N VAL A 471 -35.63 0.58 -13.61
CA VAL A 471 -34.21 1.02 -13.63
C VAL A 471 -33.86 1.61 -15.00
N HIS A 472 -34.28 0.96 -16.09
CA HIS A 472 -34.03 1.47 -17.43
C HIS A 472 -34.77 2.78 -17.72
N ARG A 473 -36.02 2.92 -17.23
CA ARG A 473 -36.81 4.17 -17.29
C ARG A 473 -36.11 5.30 -16.54
N LEU A 474 -35.64 5.05 -15.32
CA LEU A 474 -34.89 6.02 -14.52
C LEU A 474 -33.57 6.40 -15.19
N MET A 475 -32.86 5.44 -15.79
CA MET A 475 -31.64 5.71 -16.54
C MET A 475 -31.87 6.60 -17.77
N GLN A 476 -33.04 6.49 -18.42
CA GLN A 476 -33.44 7.40 -19.50
C GLN A 476 -33.89 8.77 -18.97
N GLU A 477 -34.66 8.80 -17.88
CA GLU A 477 -35.20 10.02 -17.26
C GLU A 477 -34.09 10.94 -16.71
N TYR A 478 -33.03 10.35 -16.14
CA TYR A 478 -31.86 11.09 -15.63
C TYR A 478 -30.75 11.28 -16.67
N ASN A 479 -31.01 11.06 -17.97
CA ASN A 479 -30.04 11.22 -19.06
C ASN A 479 -28.74 10.38 -18.89
N LEU A 480 -28.81 9.27 -18.14
CA LEU A 480 -27.69 8.33 -17.96
C LEU A 480 -27.50 7.40 -19.18
N VAL A 481 -28.48 7.36 -20.08
CA VAL A 481 -28.38 6.71 -21.40
C VAL A 481 -28.78 7.74 -22.45
N ARG A 482 -27.85 8.12 -23.33
CA ARG A 482 -28.18 8.97 -24.48
C ARG A 482 -28.54 8.09 -25.67
N ASN A 483 -29.70 8.38 -26.28
CA ASN A 483 -30.15 7.73 -27.50
C ASN A 483 -29.09 7.87 -28.60
N VAL A 484 -28.67 6.73 -29.12
CA VAL A 484 -27.78 6.62 -30.27
C VAL A 484 -28.59 7.02 -31.50
N TYR A 485 -28.19 8.10 -32.18
CA TYR A 485 -28.41 8.27 -33.61
C TYR A 485 -27.05 8.20 -34.30
#